data_AF-A0A366XQR4-F1
#
_entry.id   AF-A0A366XQR4-F1
#
_cell.length_a   1.000
_cell.length_b   1.000
_cell.length_c   1.000
_cell.angle_alpha   90.00
_cell.angle_beta   90.00
_cell.angle_gamma   90.00
#
_symmetry.space_group_name_H-M   'P 1'
#
loop_
_entity.id
_entity.type
_entity.pdbx_description
1 polymer ?
#
loop_
_entity_poly.entity_id
_entity_poly.type
_entity_poly.pdbx_seq_one_letter_code
_entity_poly.pdbx_strand_id
1 'polypeptide(L)'
;MLEPKLNPKMKKRLEWINKNDELMKSWLVDYIQQHDWKPPFNSKEETELDYIKQFLNDARYCAETAQTREECRNMKSAWNRWEKRYNNRKSKTVVEGNYTISMVARKELERLAKQQTCSFSKVLDTLLRNAKEMEFLQKKLEKHLQEENDGLRMDTAFLATFFDTDFPHQQAQIMTQDLRKEMETDKKQYQEELRELKKELKEKQTKIAELTAIIED
;
A
#
# COMPACT_ATOMS: atom_id res chain seq x y z
N MET A 1 16.91 -46.15 23.69
CA MET A 1 15.85 -45.13 23.78
C MET A 1 16.55 -43.80 24.01
N LEU A 2 16.45 -42.85 23.08
CA LEU A 2 17.03 -41.51 23.25
C LEU A 2 16.09 -40.70 24.14
N GLU A 3 16.54 -40.32 25.33
CA GLU A 3 15.81 -39.38 26.16
C GLU A 3 15.58 -38.07 25.38
N PRO A 4 14.35 -37.52 25.38
CA PRO A 4 14.07 -36.31 24.62
C PRO A 4 14.84 -35.15 25.24
N LYS A 5 15.90 -34.72 24.54
CA LYS A 5 16.80 -33.66 25.00
C LYS A 5 16.03 -32.34 25.07
N LEU A 6 15.99 -31.75 26.26
CA LEU A 6 15.35 -30.47 26.51
C LEU A 6 15.87 -29.40 25.53
N ASN A 7 14.97 -28.71 24.84
CA ASN A 7 15.31 -27.67 23.87
C ASN A 7 15.19 -26.26 24.51
N PRO A 8 16.29 -25.66 24.97
CA PRO A 8 16.26 -24.34 25.62
C PRO A 8 15.83 -23.20 24.68
N LYS A 9 15.99 -23.38 23.36
CA LYS A 9 15.64 -22.35 22.38
C LYS A 9 14.12 -22.25 22.18
N MET A 10 13.41 -23.38 22.21
CA MET A 10 11.95 -23.39 22.16
C MET A 10 11.33 -22.74 23.38
N LYS A 11 11.90 -23.00 24.57
CA LYS A 11 11.53 -22.28 25.80
C LYS A 11 11.61 -20.76 25.59
N LYS A 12 12.74 -20.27 25.08
CA LYS A 12 12.95 -18.84 24.81
C LYS A 12 11.96 -18.25 23.80
N ARG A 13 11.54 -19.01 22.79
CA ARG A 13 10.56 -18.55 21.78
C ARG A 13 9.15 -18.39 22.34
N LEU A 14 8.83 -19.11 23.41
CA LEU A 14 7.51 -19.13 24.05
C LEU A 14 7.48 -18.33 25.36
N GLU A 15 8.58 -17.71 25.77
CA GLU A 15 8.69 -16.89 26.99
C GLU A 15 7.76 -15.68 27.02
N TRP A 16 7.25 -15.23 25.88
CA TRP A 16 6.29 -14.13 25.82
C TRP A 16 4.89 -14.51 26.31
N ILE A 17 4.59 -15.80 26.47
CA ILE A 17 3.28 -16.28 26.93
C ILE A 17 3.17 -16.05 28.44
N ASN A 18 2.31 -15.11 28.84
CA ASN A 18 2.00 -14.83 30.23
C ASN A 18 0.85 -15.71 30.72
N LYS A 19 1.17 -16.65 31.62
CA LYS A 19 0.20 -17.61 32.18
C LYS A 19 -0.79 -16.98 33.16
N ASN A 20 -0.51 -15.77 33.64
CA ASN A 20 -1.36 -15.05 34.58
C ASN A 20 -2.38 -14.14 33.87
N ASP A 21 -2.30 -14.02 32.55
CA ASP A 21 -3.24 -13.23 31.76
C ASP A 21 -4.42 -14.11 31.32
N GLU A 22 -5.61 -13.84 31.89
CA GLU A 22 -6.85 -14.57 31.57
C GLU A 22 -7.25 -14.44 30.09
N LEU A 23 -7.06 -13.26 29.48
CA LEU A 23 -7.42 -13.06 28.08
C LEU A 23 -6.47 -13.83 27.16
N MET A 24 -5.18 -13.85 27.50
CA MET A 24 -4.20 -14.64 26.75
C MET A 24 -4.47 -16.13 26.87
N LYS A 25 -4.87 -16.62 28.05
CA LYS A 25 -5.19 -18.04 28.26
C LYS A 25 -6.33 -18.50 27.35
N SER A 26 -7.47 -17.82 27.43
CA SER A 26 -8.64 -18.14 26.59
C SER A 26 -8.30 -18.08 25.10
N TRP A 27 -7.61 -17.01 24.67
CA TRP A 27 -7.18 -16.87 23.26
C TRP A 27 -6.23 -17.98 22.81
N LEU A 28 -5.29 -18.38 23.66
CA LEU A 28 -4.27 -19.37 23.32
C LEU A 28 -4.88 -20.77 23.20
N VAL A 29 -5.87 -21.11 24.03
CA VAL A 29 -6.64 -22.37 23.91
C VAL A 29 -7.30 -22.44 22.54
N ASP A 30 -8.04 -21.40 22.16
CA ASP A 30 -8.72 -21.32 20.86
C ASP A 30 -7.71 -21.42 19.70
N TYR A 31 -6.58 -20.72 19.81
CA TYR A 31 -5.54 -20.72 18.77
C TYR A 31 -4.89 -22.10 18.59
N ILE A 32 -4.55 -22.77 19.69
CA ILE A 32 -3.96 -24.13 19.66
C ILE A 32 -4.92 -25.13 19.00
N GLN A 33 -6.22 -25.03 19.30
CA GLN A 33 -7.25 -25.88 18.71
C GLN A 33 -7.43 -25.62 17.21
N GLN A 34 -7.50 -24.36 16.79
CA GLN A 34 -7.66 -23.99 15.36
C GLN A 34 -6.50 -24.47 14.48
N HIS A 35 -5.32 -24.66 15.07
CA HIS A 35 -4.12 -25.11 14.38
C HIS A 35 -3.81 -26.60 14.60
N ASP A 36 -4.70 -27.35 15.26
CA ASP A 36 -4.58 -28.79 15.51
C ASP A 36 -3.27 -29.20 16.19
N TRP A 37 -2.69 -28.34 17.02
CA TRP A 37 -1.42 -28.62 17.70
C TRP A 37 -1.56 -29.54 18.90
N LYS A 38 -2.75 -29.59 19.47
CA LYS A 38 -3.12 -30.45 20.59
C LYS A 38 -4.56 -30.94 20.42
N PRO A 39 -4.92 -32.08 21.05
CA PRO A 39 -6.30 -32.52 21.11
C PRO A 39 -7.21 -31.43 21.66
N PRO A 40 -8.49 -31.36 21.24
CA PRO A 40 -9.41 -30.33 21.71
C PRO A 40 -9.47 -30.26 23.24
N PHE A 41 -9.20 -29.06 23.78
CA PHE A 41 -9.39 -28.73 25.20
C PHE A 41 -10.71 -29.28 25.76
N ASN A 42 -10.60 -30.07 26.85
CA ASN A 42 -11.73 -30.66 27.54
C ASN A 42 -11.95 -29.99 28.90
N SER A 43 -12.86 -29.00 28.94
CA SER A 43 -13.20 -28.25 30.16
C SER A 43 -13.73 -29.07 31.35
N LYS A 44 -14.08 -30.35 31.15
CA LYS A 44 -14.51 -31.25 32.22
C LYS A 44 -13.36 -31.91 32.96
N GLU A 45 -12.20 -32.05 32.32
CA GLU A 45 -11.07 -32.83 32.81
C GLU A 45 -9.88 -31.95 33.21
N GLU A 46 -9.75 -30.76 32.62
CA GLU A 46 -8.61 -29.87 32.85
C GLU A 46 -8.99 -28.39 32.78
N THR A 47 -8.19 -27.56 33.46
CA THR A 47 -8.31 -26.09 33.36
C THR A 47 -7.54 -25.57 32.15
N GLU A 48 -7.92 -24.40 31.62
CA GLU A 48 -7.19 -23.75 30.52
C GLU A 48 -5.69 -23.60 30.83
N LEU A 49 -5.37 -23.27 32.08
CA LEU A 49 -4.00 -23.14 32.54
C LEU A 49 -3.25 -24.48 32.48
N ASP A 50 -3.90 -25.59 32.80
CA ASP A 50 -3.27 -26.91 32.79
C ASP A 50 -3.06 -27.40 31.35
N TYR A 51 -4.02 -27.16 30.47
CA TYR A 51 -3.89 -27.42 29.02
C TYR A 51 -2.72 -26.62 28.41
N ILE A 52 -2.61 -25.33 28.74
CA ILE A 52 -1.50 -24.48 28.28
C ILE A 52 -0.16 -24.95 28.88
N LYS A 53 -0.14 -25.36 30.16
CA LYS A 53 1.08 -25.90 30.79
C LYS A 53 1.53 -27.18 30.07
N GLN A 54 0.61 -28.07 29.72
CA GLN A 54 0.92 -29.28 28.95
C GLN A 54 1.50 -28.90 27.58
N PHE A 55 0.82 -28.04 26.82
CA PHE A 55 1.31 -27.53 25.54
C PHE A 55 2.73 -26.97 25.64
N LEU A 56 2.98 -26.09 26.63
CA LEU A 56 4.30 -25.49 26.84
C LEU A 56 5.34 -26.50 27.29
N ASN A 57 4.95 -27.56 27.99
CA ASN A 57 5.85 -28.63 28.39
C ASN A 57 6.27 -29.44 27.17
N ASP A 58 5.33 -29.82 26.33
CA ASP A 58 5.58 -30.62 25.14
C ASP A 58 6.38 -29.86 24.08
N ALA A 59 6.10 -28.56 23.93
CA ALA A 59 6.85 -27.68 23.05
C ALA A 59 8.35 -27.60 23.40
N ARG A 60 8.75 -27.89 24.64
CA ARG A 60 10.18 -27.94 25.05
C ARG A 60 10.92 -29.14 24.49
N TYR A 61 10.20 -30.17 24.05
CA TYR A 61 10.77 -31.38 23.47
C TYR A 61 10.66 -31.38 21.93
N CYS A 62 9.93 -30.42 21.34
CA CYS A 62 9.86 -30.25 19.90
C CYS A 62 11.23 -29.88 19.30
N ALA A 63 11.52 -30.50 18.15
CA ALA A 63 12.69 -30.14 17.34
C ALA A 63 12.55 -28.71 16.81
N GLU A 64 13.66 -27.95 16.83
CA GLU A 64 13.70 -26.61 16.26
C GLU A 64 13.94 -26.67 14.74
N THR A 65 12.91 -27.02 13.99
CA THR A 65 12.93 -26.95 12.52
C THR A 65 12.62 -25.52 12.05
N ALA A 66 12.80 -25.23 10.76
CA ALA A 66 12.37 -23.93 10.20
C ALA A 66 10.87 -23.69 10.38
N GLN A 67 10.07 -24.74 10.24
CA GLN A 67 8.63 -24.71 10.38
C GLN A 67 8.21 -24.35 11.81
N THR A 68 8.73 -25.04 12.83
CA THR A 68 8.32 -24.79 14.23
C THR A 68 8.71 -23.38 14.70
N ARG A 69 9.81 -22.84 14.18
CA ARG A 69 10.19 -21.43 14.41
C ARG A 69 9.17 -20.46 13.82
N GLU A 70 8.71 -20.73 12.60
CA GLU A 70 7.75 -19.87 11.90
C GLU A 70 6.37 -19.95 12.55
N GLU A 71 5.94 -21.13 12.97
CA GLU A 71 4.70 -21.33 13.74
C GLU A 71 4.71 -20.53 15.05
N CYS A 72 5.81 -20.58 15.82
CA CYS A 72 5.95 -19.76 17.03
C CYS A 72 5.91 -18.24 16.72
N ARG A 73 6.53 -17.82 15.61
CA ARG A 73 6.53 -16.42 15.19
C ARG A 73 5.12 -15.97 14.78
N ASN A 74 4.41 -16.80 14.05
CA ASN A 74 3.05 -16.56 13.60
C ASN A 74 2.08 -16.48 14.78
N MET A 75 2.20 -17.39 15.74
CA MET A 75 1.41 -17.34 16.98
C MET A 75 1.62 -16.01 17.73
N LYS A 76 2.88 -15.62 17.97
CA LYS A 76 3.18 -14.34 18.64
C LYS A 76 2.62 -13.14 17.86
N SER A 77 2.75 -13.16 16.53
CA SER A 77 2.24 -12.09 15.68
C SER A 77 0.72 -12.03 15.69
N ALA A 78 0.06 -13.19 15.73
CA ALA A 78 -1.39 -13.32 15.80
C ALA A 78 -1.92 -12.77 17.13
N TRP A 79 -1.27 -13.09 18.25
CA TRP A 79 -1.58 -12.51 19.57
C TRP A 79 -1.50 -10.98 19.53
N ASN A 80 -0.37 -10.41 19.12
CA ASN A 80 -0.20 -8.96 19.07
C ASN A 80 -1.27 -8.25 18.22
N ARG A 81 -1.66 -8.86 17.09
CA ARG A 81 -2.74 -8.34 16.23
C ARG A 81 -4.11 -8.48 16.88
N TRP A 82 -4.35 -9.57 17.59
CA TRP A 82 -5.60 -9.78 18.31
C TRP A 82 -5.74 -8.80 19.48
N GLU A 83 -4.69 -8.68 20.31
CA GLU A 83 -4.63 -7.76 21.45
C GLU A 83 -4.82 -6.31 21.01
N LYS A 84 -4.13 -5.90 19.94
CA LYS A 84 -4.34 -4.57 19.35
C LYS A 84 -5.80 -4.34 18.95
N ARG A 85 -6.43 -5.29 18.24
CA ARG A 85 -7.84 -5.19 17.84
C ARG A 85 -8.78 -5.15 19.03
N TYR A 86 -8.51 -5.96 20.06
CA TYR A 86 -9.30 -6.00 21.30
C TYR A 86 -9.25 -4.65 22.03
N ASN A 87 -8.05 -4.09 22.18
CA ASN A 87 -7.86 -2.77 22.80
C ASN A 87 -8.50 -1.65 21.97
N ASN A 88 -8.40 -1.71 20.64
CA ASN A 88 -9.03 -0.74 19.75
C ASN A 88 -10.56 -0.78 19.85
N ARG A 89 -11.18 -1.96 19.97
CA ARG A 89 -12.64 -2.09 20.20
C ARG A 89 -13.12 -1.45 21.51
N LYS A 90 -12.26 -1.43 22.54
CA LYS A 90 -12.56 -0.77 23.83
C LYS A 90 -12.33 0.74 23.81
N SER A 91 -11.56 1.24 22.84
CA SER A 91 -11.26 2.66 22.72
C SER A 91 -12.43 3.41 22.11
N LYS A 92 -12.81 4.55 22.72
CA LYS A 92 -13.81 5.47 22.14
C LYS A 92 -13.23 6.34 21.01
N THR A 93 -11.91 6.38 20.86
CA THR A 93 -11.22 7.27 19.91
C THR A 93 -10.80 6.58 18.62
N VAL A 94 -10.75 5.24 18.61
CA VAL A 94 -10.26 4.46 17.47
C VAL A 94 -11.40 3.61 16.93
N VAL A 95 -11.91 3.99 15.76
CA VAL A 95 -12.87 3.17 15.00
C VAL A 95 -12.12 2.54 13.82
N GLU A 96 -11.78 1.26 13.95
CA GLU A 96 -11.25 0.49 12.82
C GLU A 96 -12.43 0.01 11.95
N GLY A 97 -12.47 0.48 10.70
CA GLY A 97 -13.42 0.04 9.68
C GLY A 97 -12.69 -0.67 8.54
N ASN A 98 -13.27 -1.76 8.06
CA ASN A 98 -12.83 -2.39 6.81
C ASN A 98 -13.65 -1.80 5.66
N TYR A 99 -12.97 -1.19 4.69
CA TYR A 99 -13.60 -0.59 3.52
C TYR A 99 -13.12 -1.30 2.26
N THR A 100 -14.05 -1.54 1.34
CA THR A 100 -13.72 -2.03 0.00
C THR A 100 -13.79 -0.85 -0.96
N ILE A 101 -12.71 -0.64 -1.72
CA ILE A 101 -12.63 0.38 -2.77
C ILE A 101 -12.28 -0.29 -4.08
N SER A 102 -12.63 0.34 -5.20
CA SER A 102 -12.26 -0.15 -6.53
C SER A 102 -10.73 -0.20 -6.68
N MET A 103 -10.23 -1.09 -7.54
CA MET A 103 -8.80 -1.21 -7.78
C MET A 103 -8.19 0.09 -8.34
N VAL A 104 -8.96 0.83 -9.15
CA VAL A 104 -8.54 2.13 -9.70
C VAL A 104 -8.35 3.15 -8.58
N ALA A 105 -9.36 3.28 -7.71
CA ALA A 105 -9.28 4.19 -6.56
C ALA A 105 -8.11 3.83 -5.63
N ARG A 106 -7.85 2.53 -5.43
CA ARG A 106 -6.71 2.05 -4.65
C ARG A 106 -5.37 2.47 -5.24
N LYS A 107 -5.19 2.34 -6.56
CA LYS A 107 -3.94 2.74 -7.23
C LYS A 107 -3.68 4.23 -7.09
N GLU A 108 -4.71 5.06 -7.23
CA GLU A 108 -4.56 6.51 -7.04
C GLU A 108 -4.26 6.89 -5.58
N LEU A 109 -4.95 6.27 -4.62
CA LEU A 109 -4.62 6.44 -3.20
C LEU A 109 -3.18 6.06 -2.89
N GLU A 110 -2.69 4.96 -3.47
CA GLU A 110 -1.31 4.53 -3.30
C GLU A 110 -0.31 5.53 -3.92
N ARG A 111 -0.62 6.04 -5.11
CA ARG A 111 0.19 7.08 -5.77
C ARG A 111 0.29 8.34 -4.89
N LEU A 112 -0.86 8.85 -4.42
CA LEU A 112 -0.92 10.04 -3.57
C LEU A 112 -0.21 9.83 -2.23
N ALA A 113 -0.39 8.67 -1.61
CA ALA A 113 0.27 8.33 -0.34
C ALA A 113 1.79 8.27 -0.47
N LYS A 114 2.30 7.72 -1.58
CA LYS A 114 3.74 7.71 -1.89
C LYS A 114 4.27 9.11 -2.11
N GLN A 115 3.56 9.95 -2.86
CA GLN A 115 3.96 11.34 -3.11
C GLN A 115 4.02 12.16 -1.81
N GLN A 116 3.07 11.96 -0.90
CA GLN A 116 2.99 12.71 0.37
C GLN A 116 3.69 12.03 1.54
N THR A 117 4.31 10.85 1.33
CA THR A 117 4.96 10.03 2.37
C THR A 117 4.06 9.81 3.60
N CYS A 118 2.79 9.51 3.39
CA CYS A 118 1.80 9.39 4.47
C CYS A 118 0.90 8.16 4.33
N SER A 119 0.08 7.87 5.34
CA SER A 119 -0.85 6.73 5.31
C SER A 119 -2.07 7.02 4.43
N PHE A 120 -2.73 5.96 3.94
CA PHE A 120 -3.95 6.12 3.14
C PHE A 120 -5.05 6.88 3.88
N SER A 121 -5.21 6.64 5.19
CA SER A 121 -6.14 7.38 6.03
C SER A 121 -5.82 8.87 6.05
N LYS A 122 -4.54 9.24 6.11
CA LYS A 122 -4.13 10.64 6.09
C LYS A 122 -4.41 11.30 4.73
N VAL A 123 -4.19 10.58 3.63
CA VAL A 123 -4.56 11.06 2.29
C VAL A 123 -6.06 11.30 2.21
N LEU A 124 -6.88 10.34 2.66
CA LEU A 124 -8.34 10.48 2.67
C LEU A 124 -8.81 11.66 3.51
N ASP A 125 -8.26 11.84 4.72
CA ASP A 125 -8.57 12.98 5.58
C ASP A 125 -8.26 14.31 4.88
N THR A 126 -7.12 14.41 4.21
CA THR A 126 -6.73 15.61 3.46
C THR A 126 -7.68 15.85 2.29
N LEU A 127 -8.00 14.82 1.49
CA LEU A 127 -8.92 14.93 0.37
C LEU A 127 -10.32 15.38 0.82
N LEU A 128 -10.83 14.83 1.92
CA LEU A 128 -12.12 15.21 2.48
C LEU A 128 -12.15 16.64 3.00
N ARG A 129 -11.06 17.10 3.63
CA ARG A 129 -10.93 18.51 4.06
C ARG A 129 -10.91 19.45 2.87
N ASN A 130 -10.11 19.14 1.85
CA ASN A 130 -9.99 19.94 0.65
C ASN A 130 -11.33 20.00 -0.10
N ALA A 131 -12.06 18.89 -0.19
CA ALA A 131 -13.38 18.87 -0.83
C ALA A 131 -14.39 19.80 -0.12
N LYS A 132 -14.42 19.79 1.22
CA LYS A 132 -15.25 20.71 2.01
C LYS A 132 -14.85 22.17 1.84
N GLU A 133 -13.55 22.43 1.80
CA GLU A 133 -13.01 23.77 1.58
C GLU A 133 -13.38 24.30 0.18
N MET A 134 -13.26 23.45 -0.85
CA MET A 134 -13.70 23.79 -2.20
C MET A 134 -15.20 24.07 -2.27
N GLU A 135 -16.04 23.23 -1.63
CA GLU A 135 -17.49 23.46 -1.58
C GLU A 135 -17.82 24.81 -0.90
N PHE A 136 -17.13 25.13 0.20
CA PHE A 136 -17.30 26.40 0.89
C PHE A 136 -16.88 27.60 0.01
N LEU A 137 -15.74 27.49 -0.67
CA LEU A 137 -15.24 28.53 -1.57
C LEU A 137 -16.17 28.73 -2.77
N GLN A 138 -16.72 27.66 -3.35
CA GLN A 138 -17.71 27.73 -4.43
C GLN A 138 -18.96 28.49 -3.98
N LYS A 139 -19.53 28.17 -2.81
CA LYS A 139 -20.67 28.90 -2.25
C LYS A 139 -20.37 30.37 -1.99
N LYS A 140 -19.16 30.67 -1.50
CA LYS A 140 -18.73 32.05 -1.25
C LYS A 140 -18.59 32.84 -2.56
N LEU A 141 -18.02 32.21 -3.60
CA LEU A 141 -17.90 32.80 -4.92
C LEU A 141 -19.27 33.07 -5.53
N GLU A 142 -20.18 32.10 -5.47
CA GLU A 142 -21.56 32.24 -5.96
C GLU A 142 -22.29 33.39 -5.25
N LYS A 143 -22.13 33.51 -3.93
CA LYS A 143 -22.67 34.62 -3.16
C LYS A 143 -22.09 35.97 -3.59
N HIS A 144 -20.77 36.09 -3.76
CA HIS A 144 -20.15 37.32 -4.24
C HIS A 144 -20.60 37.69 -5.66
N LEU A 145 -20.76 36.71 -6.55
CA LEU A 145 -21.29 36.93 -7.90
C LEU A 145 -22.77 37.38 -7.89
N GLN A 146 -23.55 36.95 -6.90
CA GLN A 146 -24.92 37.45 -6.71
C GLN A 146 -24.96 38.86 -6.11
N GLU A 147 -24.02 39.21 -5.23
CA GLU A 147 -23.93 40.52 -4.57
C GLU A 147 -23.30 41.61 -5.45
N GLU A 148 -22.32 41.28 -6.32
CA GLU A 148 -21.70 42.23 -7.28
C GLU A 148 -22.55 42.47 -8.55
N ASN A 149 -23.74 41.85 -8.63
CA ASN A 149 -24.66 41.99 -9.76
C ASN A 149 -25.49 43.31 -9.75
N ASP A 150 -25.05 44.34 -9.02
CA ASP A 150 -25.61 45.70 -9.05
C ASP A 150 -25.20 46.51 -10.31
N GLY A 151 -24.68 45.87 -11.37
CA GLY A 151 -24.46 46.59 -12.63
C GLY A 151 -23.72 45.86 -13.76
N LEU A 152 -23.04 44.74 -13.50
CA LEU A 152 -22.39 43.95 -14.56
C LEU A 152 -22.90 42.52 -14.52
N ARG A 153 -23.78 42.18 -15.47
CA ARG A 153 -24.37 40.85 -15.63
C ARG A 153 -23.29 39.85 -16.07
N MET A 154 -22.47 39.38 -15.13
CA MET A 154 -21.59 38.23 -15.34
C MET A 154 -22.49 37.00 -15.48
N ASP A 155 -22.39 36.32 -16.63
CA ASP A 155 -23.19 35.14 -16.93
C ASP A 155 -22.73 33.97 -16.04
N THR A 156 -23.40 33.83 -14.90
CA THR A 156 -23.18 32.75 -13.94
C THR A 156 -23.45 31.38 -14.56
N ALA A 157 -24.22 31.31 -15.65
CA ALA A 157 -24.38 30.08 -16.43
C ALA A 157 -23.11 29.73 -17.22
N PHE A 158 -22.32 30.70 -17.68
CA PHE A 158 -21.03 30.43 -18.30
C PHE A 158 -20.06 29.83 -17.29
N LEU A 159 -19.92 30.40 -16.09
CA LEU A 159 -19.00 29.88 -15.08
C LEU A 159 -19.44 28.51 -14.54
N ALA A 160 -20.74 28.32 -14.31
CA ALA A 160 -21.28 27.00 -13.97
C ALA A 160 -20.96 26.00 -15.09
N THR A 161 -21.27 26.30 -16.35
CA THR A 161 -20.97 25.39 -17.49
C THR A 161 -19.47 25.13 -17.66
N PHE A 162 -18.62 26.15 -17.43
CA PHE A 162 -17.17 26.06 -17.55
C PHE A 162 -16.54 25.15 -16.49
N PHE A 163 -17.12 25.10 -15.29
CA PHE A 163 -16.61 24.27 -14.18
C PHE A 163 -17.41 22.97 -13.95
N ASP A 164 -18.59 22.83 -14.53
CA ASP A 164 -19.53 21.71 -14.27
C ASP A 164 -19.59 20.68 -15.41
N THR A 165 -19.02 20.95 -16.59
CA THR A 165 -19.08 20.00 -17.72
C THR A 165 -17.75 19.36 -18.07
N ASP A 166 -17.81 18.08 -18.47
CA ASP A 166 -16.73 17.27 -19.06
C ASP A 166 -16.06 17.91 -20.30
N PHE A 167 -16.57 19.02 -20.84
CA PHE A 167 -16.12 19.59 -22.11
C PHE A 167 -14.69 20.18 -22.07
N PRO A 168 -14.29 21.00 -21.07
CA PRO A 168 -12.89 21.45 -20.97
C PRO A 168 -11.94 20.28 -20.67
N HIS A 169 -12.40 19.26 -19.94
CA HIS A 169 -11.61 18.05 -19.70
C HIS A 169 -11.39 17.24 -20.99
N GLN A 170 -12.44 17.08 -21.81
CA GLN A 170 -12.36 16.45 -23.13
C GLN A 170 -11.49 17.27 -24.09
N GLN A 171 -11.61 18.60 -24.09
CA GLN A 171 -10.78 19.47 -24.93
C GLN A 171 -9.30 19.40 -24.51
N ALA A 172 -9.01 19.39 -23.20
CA ALA A 172 -7.66 19.18 -22.69
C ALA A 172 -7.12 17.79 -23.04
N GLN A 173 -7.95 16.74 -23.00
CA GLN A 173 -7.56 15.39 -23.43
C GLN A 173 -7.24 15.32 -24.93
N ILE A 174 -8.06 15.93 -25.78
CA ILE A 174 -7.81 16.00 -27.24
C ILE A 174 -6.49 16.73 -27.51
N MET A 175 -6.30 17.91 -26.90
CA MET A 175 -5.08 18.70 -27.06
C MET A 175 -3.83 17.94 -26.56
N THR A 176 -3.97 17.17 -25.47
CA THR A 176 -2.89 16.31 -24.95
C THR A 176 -2.61 15.12 -25.89
N GLN A 177 -3.62 14.55 -26.54
CA GLN A 177 -3.43 13.50 -27.54
C GLN A 177 -2.72 14.01 -28.79
N ASP A 178 -3.07 15.22 -29.24
CA ASP A 178 -2.43 15.82 -30.42
C ASP A 178 -0.97 16.16 -30.15
N LEU A 179 -0.65 16.74 -28.98
CA LEU A 179 0.74 16.95 -28.56
C LEU A 179 1.56 15.66 -28.48
N ARG A 180 0.95 14.54 -28.03
CA ARG A 180 1.64 13.24 -28.00
C ARG A 180 1.94 12.71 -29.40
N LYS A 181 1.02 12.87 -30.35
CA LYS A 181 1.23 12.47 -31.75
C LYS A 181 2.34 13.29 -32.39
N GLU A 182 2.38 14.59 -32.12
CA GLU A 182 3.44 15.48 -32.59
C GLU A 182 4.81 15.04 -32.05
N MET A 183 4.92 14.82 -30.73
CA MET A 183 6.15 14.30 -30.11
C MET A 183 6.59 12.94 -30.66
N GLU A 184 5.67 12.03 -30.98
CA GLU A 184 6.01 10.74 -31.60
C GLU A 184 6.51 10.90 -33.04
N THR A 185 5.96 11.88 -33.76
CA THR A 185 6.37 12.19 -35.14
C THR A 185 7.77 12.81 -35.14
N ASP A 186 8.01 13.77 -34.26
CA ASP A 186 9.33 14.38 -34.06
C ASP A 186 10.37 13.33 -33.67
N LYS A 187 10.02 12.44 -32.73
CA LYS A 187 10.93 11.36 -32.31
C LYS A 187 11.31 10.44 -33.47
N LYS A 188 10.37 10.14 -34.38
CA LYS A 188 10.66 9.35 -35.59
C LYS A 188 11.58 10.11 -36.55
N GLN A 189 11.35 11.41 -36.74
CA GLN A 189 12.22 12.26 -37.57
C GLN A 189 13.64 12.30 -37.00
N TYR A 190 13.79 12.57 -35.70
CA TYR A 190 15.11 12.54 -35.04
C TYR A 190 15.80 11.18 -35.15
N GLN A 191 15.07 10.07 -35.06
CA GLN A 191 15.66 8.74 -35.23
C GLN A 191 16.17 8.50 -36.64
N GLU A 192 15.49 9.04 -37.65
CA GLU A 192 15.91 8.92 -39.04
C GLU A 192 17.11 9.80 -39.35
N GLU A 193 17.12 11.05 -38.87
CA GLU A 193 18.29 11.94 -38.95
C GLU A 193 19.53 11.31 -38.30
N LEU A 194 19.34 10.66 -37.13
CA LEU A 194 20.42 10.00 -36.42
C LEU A 194 20.94 8.75 -37.17
N ARG A 195 20.09 8.08 -37.96
CA ARG A 195 20.52 6.99 -38.84
C ARG A 195 21.34 7.51 -40.02
N GLU A 196 20.90 8.58 -40.67
CA GLU A 196 21.63 9.18 -41.78
C GLU A 196 23.00 9.72 -41.32
N LEU A 197 23.04 10.44 -40.19
CA LEU A 197 24.30 10.89 -39.59
C LEU A 197 25.26 9.74 -39.26
N LYS A 198 24.74 8.61 -38.77
CA LYS A 198 25.58 7.42 -38.51
C LYS A 198 26.13 6.81 -39.80
N LYS A 199 25.34 6.81 -40.87
CA LYS A 199 25.76 6.32 -42.18
C LYS A 199 26.85 7.22 -42.76
N GLU A 200 26.66 8.53 -42.74
CA GLU A 200 27.66 9.50 -43.15
C GLU A 200 28.97 9.39 -42.34
N LEU A 201 28.86 9.20 -41.02
CA LEU A 201 30.03 9.01 -40.17
C LEU A 201 30.84 7.78 -40.58
N LYS A 202 30.15 6.67 -40.89
CA LYS A 202 30.78 5.42 -41.33
C LYS A 202 31.44 5.56 -42.70
N GLU A 203 30.81 6.26 -43.63
CA GLU A 203 31.39 6.59 -44.94
C GLU A 203 32.62 7.49 -44.81
N LYS A 204 32.58 8.49 -43.91
CA LYS A 204 33.77 9.32 -43.62
C LYS A 204 34.89 8.53 -42.95
N GLN A 205 34.56 7.61 -42.02
CA GLN A 205 35.56 6.76 -41.35
C GLN A 205 36.24 5.80 -42.32
N THR A 206 35.49 5.21 -43.25
CA THR A 206 36.06 4.34 -44.31
C THR A 206 36.98 5.14 -45.24
N LYS A 207 36.56 6.34 -45.65
CA LYS A 207 37.38 7.24 -46.46
C LYS A 207 38.66 7.69 -45.74
N ILE A 208 38.60 7.95 -44.43
CA ILE A 208 39.78 8.24 -43.62
C ILE A 208 40.70 7.02 -43.58
N ALA A 209 40.17 5.82 -43.35
CA ALA A 209 40.99 4.60 -43.32
C ALA A 209 41.68 4.32 -44.67
N GLU A 210 40.99 4.54 -45.79
CA GLU A 210 41.58 4.45 -47.13
C GLU A 210 42.69 5.49 -47.35
N LEU A 211 42.48 6.74 -46.95
CA LEU A 211 43.50 7.79 -47.05
C LEU A 211 44.70 7.53 -46.14
N THR A 212 44.48 6.99 -44.94
CA THR A 212 45.56 6.59 -44.02
C THR A 212 46.39 5.44 -44.61
N ALA A 213 45.75 4.45 -45.22
CA ALA A 213 46.45 3.35 -45.90
C ALA A 213 47.31 3.84 -47.07
N ILE A 214 46.85 4.85 -47.83
CA ILE A 214 47.63 5.46 -48.93
C ILE A 214 48.84 6.25 -48.41
N ILE A 215 48.79 6.79 -47.20
CA ILE A 215 49.90 7.55 -46.59
C ILE A 215 50.93 6.62 -45.92
N GLU A 216 50.51 5.42 -45.51
CA GLU A 216 51.37 4.43 -44.85
C GLU A 216 52.08 3.47 -45.82
N ASP A 217 51.65 3.41 -47.10
CA ASP A 217 52.37 2.82 -48.25
C ASP A 217 53.38 3.81 -48.88
#